data_AF-A0A9D2TAD7-F1
#
_entry.id   AF-A0A9D2TAD7-F1
#
_cell.length_a   1.000
_cell.length_b   1.000
_cell.length_c   1.000
_cell.angle_alpha   90.00
_cell.angle_beta   90.00
_cell.angle_gamma   90.00
#
_symmetry.space_group_name_H-M   'P 1'
#
loop_
_entity.id
_entity.type
_entity.pdbx_description
1 polymer ?
#
loop_
_entity_poly.entity_id
_entity_poly.type
_entity_poly.pdbx_seq_one_letter_code
_entity_poly.pdbx_strand_id
1 'polypeptide(L)'
;MVTLQDLKWIVKQPEKEEKAPTARHLLEHGKRVVSMENGGDVQLLVFLEGWALYRVGKYTTVFSVHGCGGYCYENHGRQIFVDAAFFEEREWYVRLMLEGEDRLMKNRESSRKGKVVSYHAVSEEWFFLASPVLPPLELLIEKEQILELMGLLTKRQRDIVILYFYYGETQWEIARSLGISQPAVSQALMAALRRMREGQEEIFSGKEVSSRRCAV
;
A
#
# COMPACT_ATOMS: atom_id res chain seq x y z
N MET A 1 -1.06 41.92 -10.46
CA MET A 1 -1.24 40.80 -9.51
C MET A 1 -2.70 40.43 -9.55
N VAL A 2 -3.06 39.15 -9.76
CA VAL A 2 -4.47 38.71 -9.85
C VAL A 2 -4.92 38.28 -8.46
N THR A 3 -6.00 38.88 -7.96
CA THR A 3 -6.58 38.49 -6.67
C THR A 3 -7.48 37.27 -6.80
N LEU A 4 -7.84 36.63 -5.68
CA LEU A 4 -8.82 35.54 -5.71
C LEU A 4 -10.19 36.03 -6.20
N GLN A 5 -10.58 37.26 -5.83
CA GLN A 5 -11.83 37.87 -6.27
C GLN A 5 -11.85 38.09 -7.79
N ASP A 6 -10.77 38.64 -8.36
CA ASP A 6 -10.64 38.81 -9.80
C ASP A 6 -10.78 37.47 -10.52
N LEU A 7 -10.14 36.43 -9.98
CA LEU A 7 -10.17 35.10 -10.55
C LEU A 7 -11.59 34.51 -10.55
N LYS A 8 -12.36 34.72 -9.47
CA LYS A 8 -13.77 34.30 -9.37
C LYS A 8 -14.68 35.03 -10.37
N TRP A 9 -14.35 36.24 -10.80
CA TRP A 9 -15.09 36.91 -11.87
C TRP A 9 -14.74 36.40 -13.28
N ILE A 10 -13.52 35.89 -13.46
CA ILE A 10 -13.03 35.41 -14.76
C ILE A 10 -13.53 33.98 -15.05
N VAL A 11 -13.56 33.11 -14.04
CA VAL A 11 -13.93 31.71 -14.20
C VAL A 11 -15.44 31.50 -14.04
N LYS A 12 -15.96 30.43 -14.64
CA LYS A 12 -17.35 30.01 -14.45
C LYS A 12 -17.56 29.49 -13.03
N GLN A 13 -18.76 29.69 -12.49
CA GLN A 13 -19.18 29.02 -11.28
C GLN A 13 -19.84 27.68 -11.65
N PRO A 14 -19.26 26.52 -11.27
CA PRO A 14 -19.89 25.22 -11.51
C PRO A 14 -21.18 25.10 -10.71
N GLU A 15 -22.14 24.33 -11.22
CA GLU A 15 -23.39 24.08 -10.51
C GLU A 15 -23.13 23.30 -9.21
N LYS A 16 -23.94 23.51 -8.17
CA LYS A 16 -23.70 22.93 -6.84
C LYS A 16 -23.63 21.39 -6.83
N GLU A 17 -24.23 20.74 -7.82
CA GLU A 17 -24.28 19.27 -7.96
C GLU A 17 -23.30 18.73 -9.02
N GLU A 18 -22.55 19.62 -9.68
CA GLU A 18 -21.62 19.22 -10.74
C GLU A 18 -20.42 18.48 -10.14
N LYS A 19 -20.21 17.24 -10.60
CA LYS A 19 -19.11 16.41 -10.15
C LYS A 19 -17.80 16.94 -10.73
N ALA A 20 -16.78 17.08 -9.89
CA ALA A 20 -15.47 17.57 -10.32
C ALA A 20 -14.90 16.72 -11.48
N PRO A 21 -14.40 17.35 -12.56
CA PRO A 21 -13.78 16.65 -13.67
C PRO A 21 -12.46 16.00 -13.23
N THR A 22 -12.02 15.01 -14.00
CA THR A 22 -10.71 14.39 -13.74
C THR A 22 -9.58 15.36 -14.07
N ALA A 23 -8.46 15.25 -13.35
CA ALA A 23 -7.26 16.04 -13.61
C ALA A 23 -6.79 15.90 -15.07
N ARG A 24 -6.90 14.70 -15.64
CA ARG A 24 -6.55 14.41 -17.03
C ARG A 24 -7.43 15.19 -18.01
N HIS A 25 -8.74 15.15 -17.81
CA HIS A 25 -9.68 15.91 -18.66
C HIS A 25 -9.39 17.41 -18.64
N LEU A 26 -9.11 17.99 -17.47
CA LEU A 26 -8.75 19.41 -17.36
C LEU A 26 -7.45 19.74 -18.10
N LEU A 27 -6.44 18.87 -18.03
CA LEU A 27 -5.16 19.10 -18.71
C LEU A 27 -5.26 18.97 -20.24
N GLU A 28 -6.16 18.10 -20.74
CA GLU A 28 -6.34 17.86 -22.17
C GLU A 28 -7.30 18.86 -22.82
N HIS A 29 -8.37 19.25 -22.12
CA HIS A 29 -9.47 20.04 -22.71
C HIS A 29 -9.76 21.36 -22.01
N GLY A 30 -9.30 21.56 -20.78
CA GLY A 30 -9.60 22.76 -20.01
C GLY A 30 -8.83 23.99 -20.51
N LYS A 31 -9.48 25.15 -20.50
CA LYS A 31 -8.83 26.40 -20.89
C LYS A 31 -8.19 27.09 -19.68
N ARG A 32 -6.86 26.96 -19.55
CA ARG A 32 -6.07 27.53 -18.45
C ARG A 32 -6.11 29.08 -18.44
N VAL A 33 -6.31 29.65 -17.26
CA VAL A 33 -6.35 31.10 -16.99
C VAL A 33 -5.07 31.57 -16.31
N VAL A 34 -4.71 30.91 -15.21
CA VAL A 34 -3.51 31.21 -14.41
C VAL A 34 -2.80 29.92 -14.01
N SER A 35 -1.50 30.04 -13.77
CA SER A 35 -0.65 28.96 -13.26
C SER A 35 0.34 29.51 -12.24
N MET A 36 0.58 28.74 -11.20
CA MET A 36 1.66 28.95 -10.24
C MET A 36 2.47 27.66 -10.14
N GLU A 37 3.79 27.77 -10.24
CA GLU A 37 4.73 26.65 -10.15
C GLU A 37 5.92 27.10 -9.30
N ASN A 38 6.37 26.25 -8.38
CA ASN A 38 7.52 26.57 -7.51
C ASN A 38 8.68 25.59 -7.71
N GLY A 39 9.38 25.70 -8.84
CA GLY A 39 10.66 25.02 -9.08
C GLY A 39 10.60 23.50 -9.28
N GLY A 40 9.41 22.91 -9.43
CA GLY A 40 9.22 21.54 -9.94
C GLY A 40 8.27 20.65 -9.13
N ASP A 41 8.12 20.92 -7.83
CA ASP A 41 7.36 20.00 -6.96
C ASP A 41 5.90 20.37 -6.79
N VAL A 42 5.56 21.66 -6.88
CA VAL A 42 4.20 22.17 -6.69
C VAL A 42 3.71 22.86 -7.95
N GLN A 43 2.52 22.48 -8.40
CA GLN A 43 1.84 23.05 -9.53
C GLN A 43 0.38 23.33 -9.18
N LEU A 44 -0.06 24.57 -9.37
CA LEU A 44 -1.44 25.01 -9.20
C LEU A 44 -1.92 25.66 -10.50
N LEU A 45 -2.94 25.09 -11.12
CA LEU A 45 -3.53 25.55 -12.37
C LEU A 45 -5.00 25.89 -12.15
N VAL A 46 -5.48 26.97 -12.76
CA VAL A 46 -6.90 27.33 -12.74
C VAL A 46 -7.42 27.43 -14.17
N PHE A 47 -8.62 26.90 -14.38
CA PHE A 47 -9.26 26.78 -15.68
C PHE A 47 -10.54 27.64 -15.74
N LEU A 48 -10.88 28.15 -16.94
CA LEU A 48 -12.06 28.99 -17.16
C LEU A 48 -13.37 28.30 -16.77
N GLU A 49 -13.38 26.97 -16.76
CA GLU A 49 -14.50 26.13 -16.37
C GLU A 49 -14.78 26.15 -14.85
N GLY A 50 -14.01 26.91 -14.06
CA GLY A 50 -14.26 27.09 -12.61
C GLY A 50 -13.48 26.16 -11.70
N TRP A 51 -12.60 25.35 -12.27
CA TRP A 51 -11.87 24.31 -11.57
C TRP A 51 -10.40 24.68 -11.38
N ALA A 52 -9.87 24.34 -10.21
CA ALA A 52 -8.47 24.39 -9.87
C ALA A 52 -7.90 22.96 -9.80
N LEU A 53 -6.72 22.77 -10.39
CA LEU A 53 -5.92 21.56 -10.29
C LEU A 53 -4.70 21.87 -9.45
N TYR A 54 -4.55 21.17 -8.32
CA TYR A 54 -3.38 21.26 -7.46
C TYR A 54 -2.62 19.94 -7.48
N ARG A 55 -1.30 20.03 -7.69
CA ARG A 55 -0.40 18.89 -7.78
C ARG A 55 0.83 19.12 -6.91
N VAL A 56 1.18 18.10 -6.15
CA VAL A 56 2.45 18.00 -5.40
C VAL A 56 3.10 16.66 -5.72
N GLY A 57 4.20 16.67 -6.47
CA GLY A 57 4.82 15.46 -7.03
C GLY A 57 3.81 14.60 -7.80
N LYS A 58 3.62 13.35 -7.38
CA LYS A 58 2.64 12.41 -8.00
C LYS A 58 1.19 12.59 -7.54
N TYR A 59 0.94 13.42 -6.53
CA TYR A 59 -0.38 13.57 -5.94
C TYR A 59 -1.11 14.73 -6.60
N THR A 60 -2.36 14.54 -6.98
CA THR A 60 -3.17 15.56 -7.66
C THR A 60 -4.58 15.60 -7.08
N THR A 61 -5.15 16.79 -6.96
CA THR A 61 -6.55 17.01 -6.57
C THR A 61 -7.17 18.10 -7.45
N VAL A 62 -8.47 17.98 -7.68
CA VAL A 62 -9.27 18.96 -8.44
C VAL A 62 -10.40 19.47 -7.55
N PHE A 63 -10.63 20.78 -7.55
CA PHE A 63 -11.65 21.42 -6.73
C PHE A 63 -12.16 22.71 -7.36
N SER A 64 -13.34 23.17 -6.94
CA SER A 64 -13.94 24.40 -7.45
C SER A 64 -13.27 25.63 -6.83
N VAL A 65 -12.97 26.64 -7.66
CA VAL A 65 -12.45 27.94 -7.21
C VAL A 65 -13.51 28.65 -6.35
N HIS A 66 -14.78 28.60 -6.75
CA HIS A 66 -15.89 29.22 -6.01
C HIS A 66 -16.22 28.50 -4.70
N GLY A 67 -15.82 27.23 -4.58
CA GLY A 67 -15.96 26.48 -3.32
C GLY A 67 -15.00 26.94 -2.22
N CYS A 68 -13.98 27.74 -2.55
CA CYS A 68 -13.00 28.23 -1.60
C CYS A 68 -13.51 29.48 -0.88
N GLY A 69 -13.97 29.31 0.36
CA GLY A 69 -14.39 30.39 1.28
C GLY A 69 -13.32 30.72 2.32
N GLY A 70 -13.74 30.94 3.57
CA GLY A 70 -12.83 31.10 4.70
C GLY A 70 -11.94 29.88 4.93
N TYR A 71 -10.97 30.02 5.83
CA TYR A 71 -10.03 28.97 6.19
C TYR A 71 -9.98 28.78 7.70
N CYS A 72 -9.93 27.53 8.13
CA CYS A 72 -9.94 27.16 9.52
C CYS A 72 -8.80 26.19 9.77
N TYR A 73 -7.89 26.54 10.68
CA TYR A 73 -6.74 25.70 11.01
C TYR A 73 -6.60 25.55 12.53
N GLU A 74 -5.94 24.48 12.93
CA GLU A 74 -5.59 24.25 14.34
C GLU A 74 -4.21 24.81 14.63
N ASN A 75 -4.08 25.50 15.76
CA ASN A 75 -2.80 25.92 16.30
C ASN A 75 -2.79 25.65 17.81
N HIS A 76 -1.94 24.73 18.27
CA HIS A 76 -1.84 24.31 19.68
C HIS A 76 -3.21 23.96 20.32
N GLY A 77 -4.05 23.18 19.62
CA GLY A 77 -5.39 22.79 20.10
C GLY A 77 -6.45 23.89 20.05
N ARG A 78 -6.13 25.09 19.56
CA ARG A 78 -7.11 26.16 19.31
C ARG A 78 -7.45 26.21 17.83
N GLN A 79 -8.74 26.32 17.54
CA GLN A 79 -9.23 26.53 16.19
C GLN A 79 -9.17 28.02 15.84
N ILE A 80 -8.42 28.39 14.79
CA ILE A 80 -8.32 29.76 14.30
C ILE A 80 -9.07 29.85 12.97
N PHE A 81 -10.00 30.79 12.88
CA PHE A 81 -10.79 31.05 11.69
C PHE A 81 -10.32 32.33 11.01
N VAL A 82 -10.10 32.24 9.70
CA VAL A 82 -9.77 33.36 8.82
C VAL A 82 -10.93 33.52 7.84
N ASP A 83 -11.53 34.71 7.83
CA ASP A 83 -12.70 35.01 7.01
C ASP A 83 -12.40 34.94 5.51
N ALA A 84 -13.41 34.65 4.69
CA ALA A 84 -13.29 34.62 3.24
C ALA A 84 -12.81 35.96 2.68
N ALA A 85 -13.30 37.09 3.22
CA ALA A 85 -12.95 38.43 2.75
C ALA A 85 -11.44 38.71 2.80
N PHE A 86 -10.74 38.16 3.80
CA PHE A 86 -9.28 38.26 3.87
C PHE A 86 -8.60 37.64 2.64
N PHE A 87 -9.14 36.54 2.11
CA PHE A 87 -8.54 35.84 0.98
C PHE A 87 -8.95 36.44 -0.38
N GLU A 88 -10.13 37.02 -0.48
CA GLU A 88 -10.62 37.63 -1.73
C GLU A 88 -9.66 38.72 -2.24
N GLU A 89 -9.09 39.52 -1.34
CA GLU A 89 -8.15 40.61 -1.65
C GLU A 89 -6.67 40.19 -1.77
N ARG A 90 -6.35 38.90 -1.57
CA ARG A 90 -4.97 38.37 -1.61
C ARG A 90 -4.66 37.74 -2.96
N GLU A 91 -3.39 37.36 -3.18
CA GLU A 91 -3.05 36.62 -4.38
C GLU A 91 -3.86 35.33 -4.50
N TRP A 92 -4.37 35.10 -5.71
CA TRP A 92 -5.27 34.00 -6.02
C TRP A 92 -4.77 32.62 -5.54
N TYR A 93 -3.45 32.40 -5.53
CA TYR A 93 -2.87 31.11 -5.17
C TYR A 93 -2.90 30.83 -3.67
N VAL A 94 -2.99 31.84 -2.79
CA VAL A 94 -2.85 31.65 -1.33
C VAL A 94 -3.95 30.74 -0.80
N ARG A 95 -5.22 31.09 -1.03
CA ARG A 95 -6.36 30.29 -0.52
C ARG A 95 -6.51 28.95 -1.25
N LEU A 96 -6.24 28.93 -2.56
CA LEU A 96 -6.35 27.71 -3.37
C LEU A 96 -5.25 26.70 -2.99
N MET A 97 -4.04 27.16 -2.66
CA MET A 97 -2.96 26.28 -2.19
C MET A 97 -3.32 25.62 -0.87
N LEU A 98 -3.88 26.37 0.09
CA LEU A 98 -4.38 25.82 1.35
C LEU A 98 -5.47 24.75 1.14
N GLU A 99 -6.43 25.01 0.24
CA GLU A 99 -7.44 24.01 -0.14
C GLU A 99 -6.80 22.75 -0.72
N GLY A 100 -5.82 22.95 -1.60
CA GLY A 100 -5.08 21.88 -2.26
C GLY A 100 -4.37 20.97 -1.25
N GLU A 101 -3.64 21.56 -0.31
CA GLU A 101 -2.93 20.84 0.76
C GLU A 101 -3.90 20.04 1.64
N ASP A 102 -4.96 20.66 2.14
CA ASP A 102 -5.96 20.00 2.98
C ASP A 102 -6.62 18.81 2.27
N ARG A 103 -6.95 18.96 0.98
CA ARG A 103 -7.53 17.88 0.18
C ARG A 103 -6.55 16.75 -0.07
N LEU A 104 -5.29 17.07 -0.37
CA LEU A 104 -4.24 16.04 -0.52
C LEU A 104 -3.99 15.30 0.79
N MET A 105 -3.97 16.00 1.92
CA MET A 105 -3.84 15.40 3.25
C MET A 105 -5.00 14.43 3.53
N LYS A 106 -6.26 14.85 3.34
CA LYS A 106 -7.45 14.01 3.52
C LYS A 106 -7.47 12.79 2.59
N ASN A 107 -7.04 12.97 1.33
CA ASN A 107 -6.93 11.86 0.37
C ASN A 107 -5.87 10.84 0.79
N ARG A 108 -4.72 11.31 1.29
CA ARG A 108 -3.66 10.44 1.84
C ARG A 108 -4.13 9.70 3.07
N GLU A 109 -4.80 10.38 4.00
CA GLU A 109 -5.33 9.76 5.22
C GLU A 109 -6.37 8.70 4.88
N SER A 110 -7.31 9.00 3.97
CA SER A 110 -8.32 8.04 3.50
C SER A 110 -7.70 6.83 2.80
N SER A 111 -6.63 7.03 2.00
CA SER A 111 -5.91 5.91 1.38
C SER A 111 -5.12 5.05 2.37
N ARG A 112 -4.76 5.63 3.54
CA ARG A 112 -4.06 4.95 4.64
C ARG A 112 -5.02 4.25 5.60
N LYS A 113 -6.27 4.69 5.71
CA LYS A 113 -7.33 4.01 6.46
C LYS A 113 -7.53 2.61 5.84
N GLY A 114 -7.04 1.57 6.53
CA GLY A 114 -7.00 0.18 6.06
C GLY A 114 -5.61 -0.36 5.70
N LYS A 115 -4.57 0.49 5.64
CA LYS A 115 -3.17 0.10 5.40
C LYS A 115 -2.22 0.46 6.55
N VAL A 116 -2.71 1.21 7.53
CA VAL A 116 -1.95 1.63 8.71
C VAL A 116 -2.63 1.06 9.93
N VAL A 117 -1.91 0.22 10.67
CA VAL A 117 -2.32 -0.23 12.01
C VAL A 117 -1.53 0.61 13.01
N SER A 118 -2.22 1.18 14.00
CA SER A 118 -1.55 1.90 15.09
C SER A 118 -0.63 0.94 15.83
N TYR A 119 0.62 1.34 16.10
CA TYR A 119 1.50 0.55 16.97
C TYR A 119 0.85 0.29 18.32
N HIS A 120 0.04 1.21 18.85
CA HIS A 120 -0.66 1.01 20.12
C HIS A 120 -1.76 -0.08 20.05
N ALA A 121 -2.35 -0.32 18.88
CA ALA A 121 -3.32 -1.40 18.67
C ALA A 121 -2.66 -2.78 18.48
N VAL A 122 -1.33 -2.83 18.28
CA VAL A 122 -0.57 -4.07 18.08
C VAL A 122 0.45 -4.29 19.22
N SER A 123 0.77 -3.26 20.01
CA SER A 123 1.89 -3.25 20.96
C SER A 123 1.74 -4.29 22.08
N GLU A 124 0.51 -4.59 22.49
CA GLU A 124 0.26 -5.59 23.54
C GLU A 124 0.28 -7.03 23.00
N GLU A 125 0.30 -7.21 21.67
CA GLU A 125 0.22 -8.53 21.02
C GLU A 125 1.54 -8.98 20.37
N TRP A 126 2.61 -8.19 20.41
CA TRP A 126 3.94 -8.63 19.93
C TRP A 126 4.44 -9.89 20.64
N PHE A 127 3.99 -10.12 21.87
CA PHE A 127 4.24 -11.35 22.61
C PHE A 127 3.68 -12.60 21.89
N PHE A 128 2.58 -12.46 21.13
CA PHE A 128 1.99 -13.56 20.35
C PHE A 128 2.64 -13.77 18.97
N LEU A 129 3.40 -12.78 18.48
CA LEU A 129 4.10 -12.85 17.18
C LEU A 129 5.57 -13.24 17.33
N ALA A 130 6.14 -13.13 18.52
CA ALA A 130 7.43 -13.73 18.81
C ALA A 130 7.28 -15.26 18.71
N SER A 131 8.07 -15.91 17.85
CA SER A 131 8.26 -17.37 17.96
C SER A 131 8.61 -17.65 19.42
N PRO A 132 7.82 -18.45 20.15
CA PRO A 132 8.17 -18.78 21.52
C PRO A 132 9.59 -19.32 21.49
N VAL A 133 10.45 -18.84 22.40
CA VAL A 133 11.73 -19.51 22.63
C VAL A 133 11.37 -20.87 23.20
N LEU A 134 11.26 -21.84 22.31
CA LEU A 134 10.86 -23.19 22.65
C LEU A 134 11.88 -23.73 23.65
N PRO A 135 11.43 -24.41 24.73
CA PRO A 135 12.33 -25.11 25.62
C PRO A 135 13.27 -26.04 24.82
N PRO A 136 14.49 -26.30 25.31
CA PRO A 136 15.47 -27.11 24.58
C PRO A 136 14.96 -28.48 24.09
N LEU A 137 14.05 -29.11 24.85
CA LEU A 137 13.41 -30.37 24.46
C LEU A 137 12.47 -30.20 23.26
N GLU A 138 11.65 -29.15 23.24
CA GLU A 138 10.69 -28.91 22.16
C GLU A 138 11.40 -28.54 20.86
N LEU A 139 12.52 -27.81 20.94
CA LEU A 139 13.41 -27.57 19.80
C LEU A 139 14.00 -28.84 19.20
N LEU A 140 14.28 -29.85 20.03
CA LEU A 140 14.78 -31.14 19.56
C LEU A 140 13.67 -31.94 18.89
N ILE A 141 12.47 -31.94 19.48
CA ILE A 141 11.28 -32.59 18.91
C ILE A 141 10.95 -31.98 17.55
N GLU A 142 10.90 -30.65 17.42
CA GLU A 142 10.65 -30.00 16.12
C GLU A 142 11.71 -30.36 15.07
N LYS A 143 12.99 -30.38 15.47
CA LYS A 143 14.08 -30.78 14.57
C LYS A 143 13.94 -32.22 14.09
N GLU A 144 13.62 -33.15 14.99
CA GLU A 144 13.40 -34.55 14.64
C GLU A 144 12.18 -34.71 13.71
N GLN A 145 11.07 -34.03 14.02
CA GLN A 145 9.88 -34.03 13.17
C GLN A 145 10.17 -33.52 11.76
N ILE A 146 10.92 -32.41 11.62
CA ILE A 146 11.31 -31.89 10.31
C ILE A 146 12.16 -32.92 9.56
N LEU A 147 13.10 -33.61 10.22
CA LEU A 147 13.93 -34.64 9.59
C LEU A 147 13.10 -35.84 9.12
N GLU A 148 12.13 -36.30 9.92
CA GLU A 148 11.21 -37.38 9.53
C GLU A 148 10.37 -36.99 8.31
N LEU A 149 9.78 -35.80 8.32
CA LEU A 149 8.99 -35.28 7.21
C LEU A 149 9.82 -35.11 5.94
N MET A 150 11.06 -34.65 6.06
CA MET A 150 12.02 -34.58 4.94
C MET A 150 12.40 -35.97 4.43
N GLY A 151 12.30 -37.01 5.27
CA GLY A 151 12.45 -38.42 4.92
C GLY A 151 11.38 -38.94 3.97
N LEU A 152 10.15 -38.43 4.05
CA LEU A 152 9.00 -38.82 3.20
C LEU A 152 9.07 -38.25 1.78
N LEU A 153 9.91 -37.24 1.57
CA LEU A 153 10.08 -36.57 0.30
C LEU A 153 11.01 -37.34 -0.63
N THR A 154 10.72 -37.29 -1.93
CA THR A 154 11.70 -37.69 -2.95
C THR A 154 12.91 -36.75 -2.91
N LYS A 155 14.08 -37.21 -3.36
CA LYS A 155 15.31 -36.40 -3.42
C LYS A 155 15.06 -35.02 -4.07
N ARG A 156 14.37 -35.02 -5.21
CA ARG A 156 14.03 -33.80 -5.94
C ARG A 156 13.08 -32.86 -5.20
N GLN A 157 12.10 -33.40 -4.48
CA GLN A 157 11.22 -32.59 -3.63
C GLN A 157 11.98 -31.99 -2.45
N ARG A 158 12.86 -32.77 -1.82
CA ARG A 158 13.71 -32.35 -0.71
C ARG A 158 14.63 -31.19 -1.13
N ASP A 159 15.30 -31.32 -2.27
CA ASP A 159 16.19 -30.30 -2.80
C ASP A 159 15.42 -28.99 -3.06
N ILE A 160 14.23 -29.06 -3.67
CA ILE A 160 13.37 -27.90 -3.92
C ILE A 160 12.91 -27.24 -2.62
N VAL A 161 12.50 -28.02 -1.61
CA VAL A 161 12.08 -27.50 -0.30
C VAL A 161 13.22 -26.77 0.41
N ILE A 162 14.44 -27.32 0.36
CA ILE A 162 15.63 -26.69 0.96
C ILE A 162 15.97 -25.37 0.25
N LEU A 163 16.04 -25.38 -1.08
CA LEU A 163 16.35 -24.16 -1.86
C LEU A 163 15.31 -23.06 -1.60
N TYR A 164 14.03 -23.43 -1.52
CA TYR A 164 12.96 -22.46 -1.32
C TYR A 164 12.89 -21.90 0.10
N PHE A 165 12.90 -22.76 1.13
CA PHE A 165 12.65 -22.31 2.52
C PHE A 165 13.92 -21.97 3.30
N TYR A 166 15.04 -22.66 3.04
CA TYR A 166 16.29 -22.42 3.77
C TYR A 166 17.16 -21.38 3.07
N TYR A 167 17.35 -21.52 1.76
CA TYR A 167 18.15 -20.56 0.97
C TYR A 167 17.34 -19.37 0.46
N GLY A 168 16.01 -19.41 0.55
CA GLY A 168 15.14 -18.30 0.14
C GLY A 168 15.11 -18.07 -1.37
N GLU A 169 15.49 -19.07 -2.18
CA GLU A 169 15.46 -18.94 -3.63
C GLU A 169 14.03 -18.89 -4.15
N THR A 170 13.81 -18.04 -5.16
CA THR A 170 12.54 -17.98 -5.85
C THR A 170 12.31 -19.24 -6.69
N GLN A 171 11.05 -19.60 -6.96
CA GLN A 171 10.74 -20.74 -7.83
C GLN A 171 11.36 -20.62 -9.24
N TRP A 172 11.65 -19.40 -9.68
CA TRP A 172 12.32 -19.13 -10.94
C TRP A 172 13.83 -19.44 -10.87
N GLU A 173 14.51 -19.03 -9.80
CA GLU A 173 15.93 -19.34 -9.57
C GLU A 173 16.14 -20.86 -9.41
N ILE A 174 15.25 -21.53 -8.68
CA ILE A 174 15.24 -22.99 -8.52
C ILE A 174 15.01 -23.70 -9.86
N ALA A 175 14.08 -23.19 -10.68
CA ALA A 175 13.83 -23.74 -12.01
C ALA A 175 15.08 -23.65 -12.89
N ARG A 176 15.79 -22.52 -12.82
CA ARG A 176 17.04 -22.28 -13.54
C ARG A 176 18.17 -23.18 -13.04
N SER A 177 18.33 -23.36 -11.73
CA SER A 177 19.40 -24.18 -11.14
C SER A 177 19.19 -25.68 -11.39
N LEU A 178 17.94 -26.14 -11.37
CA LEU A 178 17.57 -27.54 -11.61
C LEU A 178 17.31 -27.87 -13.10
N GLY A 179 17.40 -26.87 -14.00
CA GLY A 179 17.22 -27.05 -15.44
C GLY A 179 15.82 -27.47 -15.86
N ILE A 180 14.79 -27.04 -15.12
CA ILE A 180 13.39 -27.47 -15.28
C ILE A 180 12.46 -26.26 -15.42
N SER A 181 11.19 -26.50 -15.74
CA SER A 181 10.22 -25.41 -15.84
C SER A 181 9.75 -24.93 -14.45
N GLN A 182 9.46 -23.63 -14.33
CA GLN A 182 8.92 -23.05 -13.09
C GLN A 182 7.60 -23.70 -12.64
N PRO A 183 6.65 -24.07 -13.54
CA PRO A 183 5.48 -24.85 -13.16
C PRO A 183 5.83 -26.22 -12.55
N ALA A 184 6.89 -26.89 -13.03
CA ALA A 184 7.33 -28.16 -12.46
C ALA A 184 7.89 -27.99 -11.04
N VAL A 185 8.59 -26.88 -10.76
CA VAL A 185 9.03 -26.52 -9.39
C VAL A 185 7.83 -26.29 -8.48
N SER A 186 6.85 -25.51 -8.95
CA SER A 186 5.62 -25.21 -8.20
C SER A 186 4.84 -26.48 -7.84
N GLN A 187 4.65 -27.38 -8.81
CA GLN A 187 3.99 -28.67 -8.61
C GLN A 187 4.77 -29.57 -7.63
N ALA A 188 6.10 -29.64 -7.77
CA ALA A 188 6.93 -30.44 -6.88
C ALA A 188 6.91 -29.92 -5.44
N LEU A 189 6.93 -28.59 -5.24
CA LEU A 189 6.82 -27.95 -3.94
C LEU A 189 5.45 -28.20 -3.29
N MET A 190 4.35 -28.05 -4.04
CA MET A 190 3.01 -28.36 -3.55
C MET A 190 2.85 -29.84 -3.20
N ALA A 191 3.36 -30.74 -4.03
CA ALA A 191 3.34 -32.18 -3.76
C ALA A 191 4.19 -32.55 -2.53
N ALA A 192 5.33 -31.87 -2.32
CA ALA A 192 6.16 -32.05 -1.13
C ALA A 192 5.41 -31.61 0.13
N LEU A 193 4.85 -30.41 0.14
CA LEU A 193 4.09 -29.89 1.29
C LEU A 193 2.85 -30.74 1.60
N ARG A 194 2.19 -31.30 0.58
CA ARG A 194 1.08 -32.24 0.79
C ARG A 194 1.54 -33.51 1.51
N ARG A 195 2.64 -34.12 1.05
CA ARG A 195 3.22 -35.32 1.69
C ARG A 195 3.67 -35.07 3.12
N MET A 196 4.29 -33.91 3.38
CA MET A 196 4.67 -33.55 4.74
C MET A 196 3.45 -33.38 5.65
N ARG A 197 2.35 -32.81 5.15
CA ARG A 197 1.11 -32.67 5.93
C ARG A 197 0.46 -34.02 6.24
N GLU A 198 0.36 -34.90 5.25
CA GLU A 198 -0.18 -36.26 5.42
C GLU A 198 0.69 -37.07 6.40
N GLY A 199 2.02 -37.00 6.26
CA GLY A 199 2.96 -37.66 7.16
C GLY A 199 2.92 -37.12 8.60
N GLN A 200 2.65 -35.82 8.78
CA GLN A 200 2.52 -35.22 10.11
C GLN A 200 1.31 -35.81 10.86
N GLU A 201 0.19 -36.07 10.19
CA GLU A 201 -0.98 -36.74 10.80
C GLU A 201 -0.69 -38.20 11.20
N GLU A 202 0.16 -38.90 10.44
CA GLU A 202 0.59 -40.28 10.74
C GLU A 202 1.56 -40.34 11.93
N ILE A 203 2.51 -39.41 12.02
CA ILE A 203 3.50 -39.33 13.12
C ILE A 203 2.80 -39.01 14.46
N PHE A 204 1.81 -38.11 14.46
CA PHE A 204 1.04 -37.78 15.66
C PHE A 204 0.01 -38.86 16.05
N SER A 205 -0.37 -39.76 15.14
CA SER A 205 -1.36 -40.82 15.42
C SER A 205 -0.75 -42.16 15.85
N GLY A 206 0.57 -42.25 16.02
CA GLY A 206 1.25 -43.41 16.61
C GLY A 206 1.10 -44.71 15.82
N LYS A 207 0.92 -44.63 14.50
CA LYS A 207 0.96 -45.82 13.65
C LYS A 207 2.40 -46.07 13.20
N GLU A 208 3.01 -47.14 13.71
CA GLU A 208 4.31 -47.62 13.23
C GLU A 208 4.29 -47.74 11.69
N VAL A 209 5.18 -47.00 11.04
CA VAL A 209 5.45 -47.15 9.61
C VAL A 209 6.07 -48.53 9.41
N SER A 210 5.24 -49.48 8.98
CA SER A 210 5.69 -50.80 8.52
C SER A 210 6.75 -50.61 7.44
N SER A 211 7.99 -50.92 7.83
CA SER A 211 9.15 -51.03 6.95
C SER A 211 8.84 -51.99 5.80
N ARG A 212 8.47 -51.44 4.64
CA ARG A 212 8.59 -52.17 3.38
C ARG A 212 10.05 -52.15 2.97
N ARG A 213 10.79 -53.12 3.50
CA ARG A 213 12.09 -53.56 2.98
C ARG A 213 11.94 -53.77 1.47
N CYS A 214 12.76 -53.05 0.69
CA CYS A 214 13.14 -53.54 -0.62
C CYS A 214 13.92 -54.83 -0.41
N ALA A 215 13.32 -55.95 -0.82
CA ALA A 215 14.08 -57.17 -1.06
C ALA A 215 14.91 -56.99 -2.34
N VAL A 216 16.11 -57.56 -2.30
CA VAL A 216 17.12 -57.66 -3.36
C VAL A 216 16.53 -58.16 -4.67
#